data_AF-D0R631-F1
#
_entry.id   AF-D0R631-F1
#
_cell.length_a   1.000
_cell.length_b   1.000
_cell.length_c   1.000
_cell.angle_alpha   90.00
_cell.angle_beta   90.00
_cell.angle_gamma   90.00
#
_symmetry.space_group_name_H-M   'P 1'
#
loop_
_entity.id
_entity.type
_entity.pdbx_description
1 polymer ?
#
loop_
_entity_poly.entity_id
_entity_poly.type
_entity_poly.pdbx_seq_one_letter_code
_entity_poly.pdbx_strand_id
1 'polypeptide(L)'
;MTVLNEIEDADAILNYVKTDPHVRNIYLVGHSQGGVVASMLAGLYPDLIKKVVLLAPATTLKSDALEGNTQGVTYNPDHIPDRLPFKDLTLGGFYLRIAQQLPIYDSICSIY
;
A
#
# COMPACT_ATOMS: atom_id res chain seq x y z
N MET A 1 9.23 7.69 1.87
CA MET A 1 7.99 6.93 2.09
C MET A 1 7.54 6.35 0.76
N THR A 2 7.33 5.05 0.71
CA THR A 2 6.82 4.26 -0.43
C THR A 2 5.80 3.26 0.11
N VAL A 3 4.95 2.68 -0.72
CA VAL A 3 4.08 1.59 -0.23
C VAL A 3 4.93 0.41 0.24
N LEU A 4 6.07 0.14 -0.41
CA LEU A 4 6.95 -0.96 -0.05
C LEU A 4 7.51 -0.81 1.37
N ASN A 5 8.02 0.36 1.74
CA ASN A 5 8.55 0.54 3.09
C ASN A 5 7.45 0.60 4.15
N GLU A 6 6.23 1.05 3.81
CA GLU A 6 5.08 0.93 4.71
C GLU A 6 4.62 -0.52 4.91
N ILE A 7 4.84 -1.41 3.93
CA ILE A 7 4.64 -2.86 4.13
C ILE A 7 5.68 -3.41 5.10
N GLU A 8 6.95 -2.98 5.03
CA GLU A 8 7.98 -3.35 6.00
C GLU A 8 7.62 -2.84 7.42
N ASP A 9 7.11 -1.62 7.53
CA ASP A 9 6.62 -1.08 8.81
C ASP A 9 5.43 -1.89 9.34
N ALA A 10 4.48 -2.26 8.47
CA ALA A 10 3.34 -3.08 8.83
C ALA A 10 3.74 -4.51 9.23
N ASP A 11 4.78 -5.08 8.61
CA ASP A 11 5.39 -6.35 9.02
C ASP A 11 6.01 -6.26 10.42
N ALA A 12 6.74 -5.18 10.72
CA ALA A 12 7.30 -4.94 12.05
C ALA A 12 6.19 -4.86 13.12
N ILE A 13 5.08 -4.17 12.81
CA ILE A 13 3.89 -4.11 13.68
C ILE A 13 3.28 -5.51 13.86
N LEU A 14 3.14 -6.28 12.78
CA LEU A 14 2.61 -7.64 12.83
C LEU A 14 3.50 -8.56 13.68
N ASN A 15 4.83 -8.43 13.58
CA ASN A 15 5.79 -9.18 14.38
C ASN A 15 5.65 -8.88 15.87
N TYR A 16 5.36 -7.64 16.23
CA TYR A 16 5.02 -7.29 17.61
C TYR A 16 3.68 -7.93 18.03
N VAL A 17 2.60 -7.69 17.29
CA VAL A 17 1.23 -8.13 17.64
C VAL A 17 1.14 -9.66 17.73
N LYS A 18 1.77 -10.41 16.82
CA LYS A 18 1.67 -11.88 16.77
C LYS A 18 2.37 -12.59 17.92
N THR A 19 3.18 -11.87 18.72
CA THR A 19 3.90 -12.44 19.88
C THR A 19 3.17 -12.22 21.20
N ASP A 20 2.09 -11.43 21.21
CA ASP A 20 1.31 -11.19 22.43
C ASP A 20 0.46 -12.43 22.77
N PRO A 21 0.63 -13.03 23.97
CA PRO A 21 -0.08 -14.26 24.36
C PRO A 21 -1.59 -14.08 24.54
N HIS A 22 -2.09 -12.84 24.58
CA HIS A 22 -3.52 -12.54 24.69
C HIS A 22 -4.21 -12.44 23.32
N VAL A 23 -3.45 -12.32 22.23
CA VAL A 23 -3.99 -12.18 20.88
C VAL A 23 -4.47 -13.52 20.35
N ARG A 24 -5.76 -13.61 20.05
CA ARG A 24 -6.38 -14.82 19.46
C ARG A 24 -6.51 -14.76 17.94
N ASN A 25 -6.91 -13.61 17.41
CA ASN A 25 -7.10 -13.38 15.97
C ASN A 25 -6.50 -12.02 15.62
N ILE A 26 -5.87 -11.93 14.45
CA ILE A 26 -5.33 -10.69 13.92
C ILE A 26 -6.20 -10.23 12.74
N TYR A 27 -6.58 -8.97 12.74
CA TYR A 27 -7.34 -8.33 11.68
C TYR A 27 -6.55 -7.13 11.16
N LEU A 28 -6.58 -6.91 9.85
CA LEU A 28 -5.99 -5.72 9.24
C LEU A 28 -7.12 -4.78 8.79
N VAL A 29 -7.03 -3.50 9.16
CA VAL A 29 -7.96 -2.45 8.75
C VAL A 29 -7.15 -1.37 8.06
N GLY A 30 -7.41 -1.13 6.78
CA GLY A 30 -6.64 -0.20 5.97
C GLY A 30 -7.52 0.82 5.26
N HIS A 31 -7.17 2.10 5.33
CA HIS A 31 -7.83 3.19 4.62
C HIS A 31 -6.92 3.79 3.54
N SER A 32 -7.45 4.10 2.36
CA SER A 32 -6.68 4.73 1.27
C SER A 32 -5.41 3.92 0.94
N GLN A 33 -4.22 4.52 0.96
CA GLN A 33 -2.95 3.80 0.79
C GLN A 33 -2.74 2.69 1.84
N GLY A 34 -3.17 2.92 3.08
CA GLY A 34 -3.14 1.90 4.12
C GLY A 34 -4.00 0.67 3.78
N GLY A 35 -5.00 0.82 2.91
CA GLY A 35 -5.74 -0.30 2.33
C GLY A 35 -4.88 -1.17 1.42
N VAL A 36 -3.98 -0.58 0.63
CA VAL A 36 -3.01 -1.31 -0.20
C VAL A 36 -2.00 -2.03 0.69
N VAL A 37 -1.49 -1.35 1.72
CA VAL A 37 -0.57 -1.96 2.69
C VAL A 37 -1.23 -3.15 3.39
N ALA A 38 -2.44 -2.97 3.93
CA ALA A 38 -3.19 -4.02 4.62
C ALA A 38 -3.49 -5.21 3.70
N SER A 39 -3.89 -4.97 2.45
CA SER A 39 -4.24 -6.05 1.53
C SER A 39 -3.02 -6.83 1.05
N MET A 40 -1.91 -6.16 0.73
CA MET A 40 -0.65 -6.82 0.35
C MET A 40 -0.04 -7.58 1.53
N LEU A 41 -0.04 -7.02 2.74
CA LEU A 41 0.43 -7.71 3.93
C LEU A 41 -0.40 -8.97 4.22
N ALA A 42 -1.73 -8.91 4.06
CA ALA A 42 -2.59 -10.09 4.19
C ALA A 42 -2.25 -11.18 3.17
N GLY A 43 -1.89 -10.81 1.94
CA GLY A 43 -1.44 -11.75 0.91
C GLY A 43 -0.11 -12.44 1.23
N LEU A 44 0.77 -11.78 1.97
CA LEU A 44 2.02 -12.36 2.47
C LEU A 44 1.82 -13.29 3.67
N TYR A 45 0.77 -13.05 4.47
CA TYR A 45 0.46 -13.79 5.69
C TYR A 45 -0.95 -14.40 5.71
N PRO A 46 -1.36 -15.16 4.67
CA PRO A 46 -2.74 -15.65 4.55
C PRO A 46 -3.11 -16.64 5.66
N ASP A 47 -2.13 -17.36 6.22
CA ASP A 47 -2.35 -18.32 7.31
C ASP A 47 -2.50 -17.67 8.69
N LEU A 48 -2.12 -16.39 8.82
CA LEU A 48 -2.11 -15.66 10.09
C LEU A 48 -3.24 -14.62 10.19
N ILE A 49 -3.53 -13.91 9.09
CA ILE A 49 -4.51 -12.83 9.07
C ILE A 49 -5.93 -13.41 8.94
N LYS A 50 -6.77 -13.16 9.94
CA LYS A 50 -8.10 -13.78 10.00
C LYS A 50 -9.15 -13.09 9.11
N LYS A 51 -9.09 -11.75 9.02
CA LYS A 51 -9.96 -10.91 8.18
C LYS A 51 -9.27 -9.60 7.82
N VAL A 52 -9.70 -8.99 6.72
CA VAL A 52 -9.25 -7.68 6.25
C VAL A 52 -10.46 -6.77 6.04
N VAL A 53 -10.36 -5.50 6.46
CA VAL A 53 -11.35 -4.45 6.18
C VAL A 53 -10.66 -3.35 5.39
N LEU A 54 -11.17 -3.07 4.19
CA LEU A 54 -10.62 -2.07 3.28
C LEU A 54 -11.59 -0.89 3.15
N LEU A 55 -11.11 0.31 3.44
CA LEU A 55 -11.89 1.55 3.44
C LEU A 55 -11.34 2.47 2.34
N ALA A 56 -12.05 2.56 1.21
CA ALA A 56 -11.59 3.31 0.03
C ALA A 56 -10.11 3.04 -0.33
N PRO A 57 -9.71 1.76 -0.52
CA PRO A 57 -8.31 1.41 -0.72
C PRO A 57 -7.78 2.05 -2.01
N ALA A 58 -6.58 2.62 -1.96
CA ALA A 58 -5.95 3.31 -3.09
C ALA A 58 -5.33 2.31 -4.10
N THR A 59 -6.09 1.27 -4.49
CA THR A 59 -5.60 0.23 -5.43
C THR A 59 -5.32 0.79 -6.82
N THR A 60 -5.96 1.89 -7.20
CA THR A 60 -5.71 2.63 -8.44
C THR A 60 -4.33 3.30 -8.47
N LEU A 61 -3.61 3.38 -7.35
CA LEU A 61 -2.26 3.95 -7.27
C LEU A 61 -1.35 3.48 -8.43
N LYS A 62 -1.40 2.19 -8.78
CA LYS A 62 -0.60 1.63 -9.88
C LYS A 62 -1.02 2.21 -11.22
N SER A 63 -2.32 2.16 -11.56
CA SER A 63 -2.82 2.69 -12.84
C SER A 63 -2.57 4.19 -12.94
N ASP A 64 -2.86 4.94 -11.87
CA ASP A 64 -2.63 6.38 -11.77
C ASP A 64 -1.15 6.73 -12.03
N ALA A 65 -0.23 5.89 -11.53
CA ALA A 65 1.20 6.08 -11.73
C ALA A 65 1.69 5.72 -13.14
N LEU A 66 1.05 4.77 -13.79
CA LEU A 66 1.31 4.41 -15.19
C LEU A 66 0.72 5.43 -16.17
N GLU A 67 -0.42 6.01 -15.83
CA GLU A 67 -1.09 7.05 -16.63
C GLU A 67 -0.43 8.43 -16.48
N GLY A 68 0.42 8.62 -15.47
CA GLY A 68 1.05 9.90 -15.19
C GLY A 68 0.10 10.92 -14.58
N ASN A 69 -0.94 10.46 -13.88
CA ASN A 69 -1.90 11.31 -13.17
C ASN A 69 -2.22 10.70 -11.81
N THR A 70 -1.58 11.23 -10.75
CA THR A 70 -1.79 10.75 -9.39
C THR A 70 -2.50 11.81 -8.56
N GLN A 71 -3.76 11.57 -8.21
CA GLN A 71 -4.62 12.49 -7.46
C GLN A 71 -4.63 13.93 -8.01
N GLY A 72 -4.65 14.07 -9.35
CA GLY A 72 -4.68 15.37 -10.04
C GLY A 72 -3.30 16.00 -10.28
N VAL A 73 -2.21 15.34 -9.87
CA VAL A 73 -0.84 15.74 -10.25
C VAL A 73 -0.46 15.02 -11.53
N THR A 74 -0.29 15.79 -12.60
CA THR A 74 0.11 15.28 -13.92
C THR A 74 1.62 15.35 -14.11
N TYR A 75 2.20 14.29 -14.69
CA TYR A 75 3.62 14.18 -15.01
C TYR A 75 3.83 13.19 -16.18
N ASN A 76 5.03 13.19 -16.78
CA ASN A 76 5.39 12.18 -17.77
C ASN A 76 5.72 10.85 -17.04
N PRO A 77 4.93 9.77 -17.21
CA PRO A 77 5.15 8.51 -16.48
C PRO A 77 6.44 7.79 -16.88
N ASP A 78 7.00 8.08 -18.06
CA ASP A 78 8.29 7.54 -18.53
C ASP A 78 9.49 8.38 -18.02
N HIS A 79 9.24 9.61 -17.56
CA HIS A 79 10.26 10.57 -17.12
C HIS A 79 9.81 11.30 -15.85
N ILE A 80 9.60 10.55 -14.77
CA ILE A 80 9.06 11.06 -13.50
C ILE A 80 10.06 12.00 -12.80
N PRO A 81 9.71 13.27 -12.53
CA PRO A 81 10.57 14.20 -11.77
C PRO A 81 10.84 13.71 -10.35
N ASP A 82 11.97 14.08 -9.76
CA ASP A 82 12.31 13.66 -8.39
C ASP A 82 11.35 14.20 -7.32
N ARG A 83 10.73 15.34 -7.58
CA ARG A 83 9.76 15.99 -6.69
C ARG A 83 8.65 16.63 -7.49
N LEU A 84 7.42 16.43 -7.05
CA LEU A 84 6.22 17.04 -7.61
C LEU A 84 5.45 17.76 -6.48
N PRO A 85 4.94 18.98 -6.70
CA PRO A 85 4.08 19.64 -5.73
C PRO A 85 2.78 18.86 -5.58
N PHE A 86 2.34 18.62 -4.35
CA PHE A 86 1.10 17.89 -4.04
C PHE A 86 0.40 18.53 -2.86
N LYS A 87 -0.55 19.44 -3.12
CA LYS A 87 -1.18 20.28 -2.08
C LYS A 87 -0.09 21.01 -1.27
N ASP A 88 -0.15 20.94 0.07
CA ASP A 88 0.86 21.50 0.97
C ASP A 88 2.08 20.57 1.19
N LEU A 89 2.14 19.46 0.45
CA LEU A 89 3.18 18.44 0.54
C LEU A 89 3.97 18.32 -0.78
N THR A 90 4.96 17.45 -0.78
CA THR A 90 5.73 17.08 -1.97
C THR A 90 5.62 15.58 -2.19
N LEU A 91 5.23 15.19 -3.39
CA LEU A 91 5.26 13.81 -3.84
C LEU A 91 6.65 13.48 -4.40
N GLY A 92 7.28 12.43 -3.88
CA GLY A 92 8.60 12.01 -4.34
C GLY A 92 8.51 11.17 -5.61
N GLY A 93 9.37 11.43 -6.60
CA GLY A 93 9.42 10.65 -7.83
C GLY A 93 9.69 9.17 -7.60
N PHE A 94 10.46 8.83 -6.55
CA PHE A 94 10.71 7.44 -6.18
C PHE A 94 9.45 6.71 -5.72
N TYR A 95 8.52 7.39 -5.02
CA TYR A 95 7.23 6.82 -4.63
C TYR A 95 6.43 6.39 -5.87
N LEU A 96 6.38 7.24 -6.90
CA LEU A 96 5.66 7.00 -8.14
C LEU A 96 6.29 5.89 -8.98
N ARG A 97 7.63 5.86 -9.08
CA ARG A 97 8.37 4.78 -9.75
C ARG A 97 8.10 3.42 -9.10
N ILE A 98 8.06 3.36 -7.76
CA ILE A 98 7.69 2.14 -7.03
C ILE A 98 6.22 1.78 -7.30
N ALA A 99 5.31 2.76 -7.25
CA ALA A 99 3.88 2.54 -7.51
C ALA A 99 3.60 1.85 -8.86
N GLN A 100 4.34 2.18 -9.92
CA GLN A 100 4.22 1.53 -11.23
C GLN A 100 4.54 0.02 -11.18
N GLN A 101 5.41 -0.40 -10.27
CA GLN A 101 5.92 -1.77 -10.19
C GLN A 101 5.16 -2.64 -9.18
N LEU A 102 4.31 -2.06 -8.33
CA LEU A 102 3.64 -2.82 -7.27
C LEU A 102 2.70 -3.89 -7.85
N PRO A 103 2.75 -5.14 -7.37
CA PRO A 103 1.84 -6.20 -7.78
C PRO A 103 0.52 -6.12 -6.99
N ILE A 104 -0.13 -4.95 -6.94
CA ILE A 104 -1.31 -4.70 -6.08
C ILE A 104 -2.40 -5.73 -6.33
N TYR A 105 -2.80 -5.97 -7.58
CA TYR A 105 -3.91 -6.88 -7.90
C TYR A 105 -3.55 -8.36 -7.76
N ASP A 106 -2.28 -8.72 -7.96
CA ASP A 106 -1.82 -10.12 -7.86
C ASP A 106 -1.61 -10.54 -6.40
N SER A 107 -1.39 -9.57 -5.52
CA SER A 107 -1.07 -9.80 -4.09
C SER A 107 -2.29 -9.72 -3.17
N ILE A 108 -3.44 -9.27 -3.68
CA ILE A 108 -4.67 -9.22 -2.88
C ILE A 108 -5.24 -10.64 -2.80
N CYS A 109 -5.24 -11.20 -1.59
CA CYS A 109 -5.92 -12.47 -1.34
C CYS A 109 -7.41 -12.32 -1.62
N SER A 110 -7.98 -13.21 -2.44
CA SER A 110 -9.42 -13.23 -2.72
C SER A 110 -10.16 -13.51 -1.41
N ILE A 111 -10.89 -12.51 -0.90
CA ILE A 111 -11.64 -12.62 0.35
C ILE A 111 -12.97 -13.31 0.00
N TYR A 112 -13.00 -14.64 0.07
CA TYR A 112 -14.23 -15.44 0.02
C TYR A 112 -14.69 -15.80 1.44
#